data_AF-A0A1B7HJP2-F1
#
_entry.id   AF-A0A1B7HJP2-F1
#
_cell.length_a   1.000
_cell.length_b   1.000
_cell.length_c   1.000
_cell.angle_alpha   90.00
_cell.angle_beta   90.00
_cell.angle_gamma   90.00
#
_symmetry.space_group_name_H-M   'P 1'
#
loop_
_entity.id
_entity.type
_entity.pdbx_description
1 polymer ?
#
loop_
_entity_poly.entity_id
_entity_poly.type
_entity_poly.pdbx_seq_one_letter_code
_entity_poly.pdbx_strand_id
1 'polypeptide(L)' 'MFKFEIIVFIDAVLFPALVVGFGVLWAHLFPEYYVPLTFITFIILLWLFPEYGRKKKTKSKNKYKNK' A
#
# COMPACT_ATOMS: atom_id res chain seq x y z
N MET A 1 -15.49 0.33 15.83
CA MET A 1 -15.26 0.74 14.42
C MET A 1 -13.99 1.56 14.24
N PHE A 2 -13.58 2.40 15.21
CA PHE A 2 -12.34 3.20 15.18
C PHE A 2 -11.01 2.45 14.92
N LYS A 3 -10.87 1.20 15.39
CA LYS A 3 -9.63 0.42 15.17
C LYS A 3 -9.31 0.20 13.69
N PHE A 4 -10.32 0.12 12.83
CA PHE A 4 -10.13 -0.09 11.39
C PHE A 4 -9.63 1.16 10.69
N GLU A 5 -10.07 2.35 11.13
CA GLU A 5 -9.61 3.63 10.58
C GLU A 5 -8.15 3.89 10.91
N ILE A 6 -7.71 3.55 12.12
CA ILE A 6 -6.31 3.68 12.54
C ILE A 6 -5.40 2.76 11.72
N ILE A 7 -5.82 1.51 11.48
CA ILE A 7 -5.05 0.56 10.67
C ILE A 7 -4.92 1.08 9.23
N VAL A 8 -6.01 1.57 8.64
CA VAL A 8 -5.99 2.15 7.29
C VAL A 8 -5.15 3.41 7.23
N PHE A 9 -5.18 4.25 8.27
CA PHE A 9 -4.36 5.45 8.36
C PHE A 9 -2.87 5.12 8.49
N ILE A 10 -2.53 4.12 9.31
CA ILE A 10 -1.16 3.61 9.42
C ILE A 10 -0.72 3.04 8.07
N ASP A 11 -1.52 2.24 7.38
CA ASP A 11 -1.19 1.73 6.04
C ASP A 11 -0.98 2.86 5.03
N ALA A 12 -1.82 3.90 5.08
CA ALA A 12 -1.74 5.05 4.20
C ALA A 12 -0.53 5.95 4.46
N VAL A 13 0.07 5.90 5.64
CA VAL A 13 1.29 6.66 5.97
C VAL A 13 2.53 5.77 5.82
N LEU A 14 2.44 4.50 6.20
CA LEU A 14 3.53 3.54 6.15
C LEU A 14 3.94 3.25 4.70
N PHE A 15 2.97 3.09 3.80
CA PHE A 15 3.23 2.86 2.38
C PHE A 15 4.05 4.00 1.73
N PRO A 16 3.64 5.27 1.78
CA PRO A 16 4.45 6.37 1.24
C PRO A 16 5.76 6.56 2.01
N ALA A 17 5.80 6.33 3.33
CA ALA A 17 7.05 6.39 4.09
C ALA A 17 8.06 5.35 3.62
N LEU A 18 7.62 4.12 3.32
CA LEU A 18 8.46 3.06 2.75
C LEU A 18 8.92 3.43 1.34
N VAL A 19 8.02 3.91 0.48
CA VAL A 19 8.37 4.33 -0.90
C VAL A 19 9.42 5.43 -0.89
N VAL A 20 9.23 6.48 -0.07
CA VAL A 20 10.17 7.59 0.04
C VAL A 20 11.48 7.13 0.69
N GLY A 21 11.42 6.34 1.76
CA GLY A 21 12.59 5.82 2.46
C GLY A 21 13.46 4.96 1.55
N PHE A 22 12.88 3.98 0.86
CA PHE A 22 13.62 3.17 -0.11
C PHE A 22 14.08 3.99 -1.30
N GLY A 23 13.27 4.94 -1.80
CA GLY A 23 13.68 5.81 -2.91
C GLY A 23 14.93 6.63 -2.60
N VAL A 24 14.99 7.25 -1.42
CA VAL A 24 16.16 8.00 -0.95
C VAL A 24 17.34 7.06 -0.70
N LEU A 25 17.10 5.88 -0.10
CA LEU A 25 18.14 4.89 0.14
C LEU A 25 18.79 4.42 -1.16
N TRP A 26 17.98 4.10 -2.18
CA TRP A 26 18.47 3.67 -3.50
C TRP A 26 19.21 4.80 -4.22
N ALA A 27 18.72 6.04 -4.14
CA ALA A 27 19.39 7.20 -4.72
C ALA A 27 20.78 7.44 -4.09
N HIS A 28 20.94 7.14 -2.80
CA HIS A 28 22.21 7.32 -2.11
C HIS A 28 23.18 6.15 -2.33
N LEU A 29 22.69 4.91 -2.31
CA LEU A 29 23.52 3.71 -2.41
C LEU A 29 23.90 3.35 -3.86
N PHE A 30 22.97 3.53 -4.80
CA PHE A 30 23.14 3.13 -6.21
C PHE A 30 22.56 4.19 -7.15
N PRO A 31 23.20 5.37 -7.29
CA PRO A 31 22.69 6.49 -8.09
C PRO A 31 22.61 6.19 -9.60
N GLU A 32 23.31 5.17 -10.12
CA GLU A 32 23.15 4.73 -11.51
C GLU A 32 21.93 3.81 -11.70
N TYR A 33 21.56 3.05 -10.67
CA TYR A 33 20.49 2.04 -10.73
C TYR A 33 19.25 2.45 -9.94
N TYR A 34 19.18 3.67 -9.43
CA TYR A 34 18.07 4.10 -8.57
C TYR A 34 16.71 4.01 -9.29
N VAL A 35 16.66 4.28 -10.60
CA VAL A 35 15.42 4.21 -11.40
C VAL A 35 14.89 2.77 -11.48
N PRO A 36 15.64 1.76 -11.95
CA PRO A 36 15.14 0.39 -11.98
C PRO A 36 14.89 -0.17 -10.58
N LEU A 37 15.73 0.18 -9.58
CA LEU A 37 15.53 -0.25 -8.19
C LEU A 37 14.23 0.31 -7.59
N THR A 38 13.98 1.62 -7.74
CA THR A 38 12.71 2.22 -7.28
C THR A 38 11.51 1.61 -8.00
N PHE A 39 11.61 1.34 -9.30
CA PHE A 39 10.53 0.71 -10.05
C PHE A 39 10.21 -0.71 -9.55
N ILE A 40 11.24 -1.54 -9.31
CA ILE A 40 11.09 -2.89 -8.73
C ILE A 40 10.47 -2.79 -7.34
N THR A 41 10.95 -1.87 -6.51
CA THR A 41 10.41 -1.66 -5.16
C THR A 41 8.93 -1.31 -5.23
N PHE A 42 8.53 -0.44 -6.17
CA PHE A 42 7.14 -0.06 -6.39
C PHE A 42 6.24 -1.25 -6.78
N ILE A 43 6.73 -2.14 -7.67
CA ILE A 43 6.03 -3.36 -8.07
C ILE A 43 5.85 -4.29 -6.86
N ILE A 44 6.90 -4.48 -6.05
CA ILE A 44 6.85 -5.32 -4.85
C ILE A 44 5.85 -4.75 -3.84
N LEU A 45 5.86 -3.43 -3.60
CA LEU A 45 4.91 -2.75 -2.71
C LEU A 45 3.47 -2.89 -3.20
N LEU A 46 3.20 -2.71 -4.50
CA LEU A 46 1.88 -2.94 -5.09
C LEU A 46 1.42 -4.39 -4.95
N TRP A 47 2.35 -5.35 -5.03
CA TRP A 47 2.05 -6.76 -4.85
C TRP A 47 1.82 -7.15 -3.39
N LEU A 48 2.57 -6.55 -2.46
CA LEU A 48 2.48 -6.79 -1.02
C LEU A 48 1.20 -6.16 -0.42
N PHE A 49 0.74 -5.03 -0.99
CA PHE A 49 -0.48 -4.34 -0.58
C PHE A 49 -1.56 -4.35 -1.69
N PRO A 50 -2.10 -5.53 -2.08
CA PRO A 50 -3.11 -5.62 -3.13
C PRO A 50 -4.45 -5.00 -2.72
N GLU A 51 -4.65 -4.72 -1.43
CA GLU A 51 -5.83 -4.01 -0.90
C GLU A 51 -5.92 -2.55 -1.37
N TYR A 52 -4.80 -1.91 -1.75
CA TYR A 52 -4.84 -0.56 -2.33
C TYR A 52 -5.44 -0.53 -3.75
N GLY A 53 -5.24 -1.59 -4.54
CA GLY A 53 -5.81 -1.73 -5.88
C GLY A 53 -7.25 -2.24 -5.87
N ARG A 54 -7.65 -3.00 -4.84
CA ARG A 54 -9.02 -3.46 -4.68
C ARG A 54 -9.85 -2.37 -4.01
N LYS A 55 -10.46 -1.48 -4.81
CA LYS A 55 -11.65 -0.74 -4.37
C LYS A 55 -12.58 -1.74 -3.68
N LYS A 56 -12.76 -1.61 -2.37
CA LYS A 56 -13.82 -2.30 -1.63
C LYS A 56 -15.13 -1.94 -2.32
N LYS A 57 -15.61 -2.80 -3.22
CA LYS A 57 -17.05 -2.90 -3.47
C LYS A 57 -17.62 -3.45 -2.18
N THR A 58 -17.97 -2.53 -1.28
CA THR A 58 -18.86 -2.78 -0.14
C THR A 58 -20.19 -3.24 -0.71
N LYS A 59 -20.29 -4.51 -1.12
CA LYS A 59 -21.59 -5.17 -1.25
C LYS A 59 -22.02 -5.53 0.16
N SER A 60 -22.71 -4.55 0.76
CA SER A 60 -23.82 -4.80 1.67
C SER A 60 -24.70 -5.91 1.09
N LYS A 61 -24.44 -7.15 1.49
CA LYS A 61 -25.30 -8.32 1.26
C LYS A 61 -25.45 -9.08 2.57
N ASN A 62 -25.81 -8.37 3.63
CA ASN A 62 -26.15 -8.99 4.90
C ASN A 62 -27.45 -8.39 5.49
N LYS A 63 -28.50 -8.23 4.65
CA LYS A 63 -29.80 -7.72 5.12
C LYS A 63 -31.05 -8.51 4.73
N TYR A 64 -30.96 -9.64 4.01
CA TYR A 64 -32.16 -10.39 3.60
C TYR A 64 -31.93 -11.90 3.49
N LYS A 65 -31.45 -12.54 4.55
CA LYS A 65 -31.53 -14.02 4.65
C LYS A 65 -31.90 -14.48 6.07
N ASN A 66 -32.72 -13.68 6.74
CA ASN A 66 -33.38 -14.08 7.97
C ASN A 66 -34.78 -13.45 7.97
N LYS A 67 -35.64 -13.98 7.11
CA LYS A 67 -37.08 -13.82 7.18
C LYS A 67 -37.72 -15.10 6.68
#